data_AF-A0A0A2F149-F1
#
_entry.id   AF-A0A0A2F149-F1
#
_cell.length_a   1.000
_cell.length_b   1.000
_cell.length_c   1.000
_cell.angle_alpha   90.00
_cell.angle_beta   90.00
_cell.angle_gamma   90.00
#
_symmetry.space_group_name_H-M   'P 1'
#
loop_
_entity.id
_entity.type
_entity.pdbx_description
1 polymer ?
#
loop_
_entity_poly.entity_id
_entity_poly.type
_entity_poly.pdbx_seq_one_letter_code
_entity_poly.pdbx_strand_id
1 'polypeptide(L)' 'MKKLGRPARPHRLIVKLNERELKALDQYCKKYRVDNRSHWLRELMMTEIIKRFELDAPMLFSEEEMR' A
#
# COMPACT_ATOMS: atom_id res chain seq x y z
N MET A 1 -3.99 20.13 24.01
CA MET A 1 -3.49 19.42 22.81
C MET A 1 -4.61 18.55 22.26
N LYS A 2 -5.24 18.92 21.11
CA LYS A 2 -6.25 18.06 20.48
C LYS A 2 -5.54 16.81 19.97
N LYS A 3 -5.92 15.61 20.42
CA LYS A 3 -5.48 14.36 19.80
C LYS A 3 -5.90 14.42 18.34
N LEU A 4 -4.94 14.51 17.41
CA LEU A 4 -5.23 14.39 15.99
C LEU A 4 -5.75 12.97 15.78
N GLY A 5 -7.07 12.82 15.69
CA GLY A 5 -7.72 11.52 15.48
C GLY A 5 -7.19 10.89 14.20
N ARG A 6 -7.20 9.55 14.12
CA ARG A 6 -6.82 8.84 12.89
C ARG A 6 -7.57 9.45 11.70
N PRO A 7 -6.89 9.76 10.58
CA PRO A 7 -7.54 10.41 9.45
C PRO A 7 -8.70 9.54 8.94
N ALA A 8 -9.84 10.20 8.71
CA ALA A 8 -11.03 9.54 8.18
C ALA A 8 -10.75 9.01 6.77
N ARG A 9 -11.32 7.86 6.45
CA ARG A 9 -11.19 7.20 5.14
C ARG A 9 -12.57 7.10 4.49
N PRO A 10 -13.06 8.16 3.83
CA PRO A 10 -14.42 8.21 3.27
C PRO A 10 -14.56 7.48 1.93
N HIS A 11 -13.45 7.29 1.20
CA HIS A 11 -13.48 6.70 -0.15
C HIS A 11 -13.45 5.17 -0.10
N ARG A 12 -14.25 4.53 -0.96
CA ARG A 12 -14.36 3.07 -1.07
C ARG A 12 -13.64 2.56 -2.31
N LEU A 13 -12.80 1.54 -2.13
CA LEU A 13 -12.19 0.75 -3.20
C LEU A 13 -12.87 -0.63 -3.23
N ILE A 14 -13.28 -1.08 -4.42
CA ILE A 14 -13.83 -2.43 -4.64
C ILE A 14 -12.91 -3.15 -5.62
N VAL A 15 -12.41 -4.31 -5.22
CA VAL A 15 -11.57 -5.18 -6.06
C VAL A 15 -12.32 -6.49 -6.27
N LYS A 16 -12.49 -6.89 -7.53
CA LYS A 16 -13.05 -8.20 -7.88
C LYS A 16 -11.89 -9.18 -8.06
N LEU A 17 -12.02 -10.37 -7.48
CA LEU A 17 -11.04 -11.44 -7.58
C LEU A 17 -11.72 -12.67 -8.18
N ASN A 18 -10.99 -13.44 -8.97
CA ASN A 18 -11.42 -14.78 -9.34
C ASN A 18 -11.23 -15.76 -8.17
N GLU A 19 -11.73 -16.98 -8.33
CA GLU A 19 -11.69 -17.99 -7.26
C GLU A 19 -10.27 -18.39 -6.84
N ARG A 20 -9.32 -18.43 -7.79
CA ARG A 20 -7.92 -18.77 -7.50
C ARG A 20 -7.25 -17.66 -6.70
N GLU A 21 -7.45 -16.41 -7.09
CA GLU A 21 -6.93 -15.23 -6.41
C GLU A 21 -7.48 -15.10 -4.99
N LEU A 22 -8.79 -15.30 -4.83
CA LEU A 22 -9.43 -15.26 -3.51
C LEU A 22 -8.85 -16.35 -2.59
N LYS A 23 -8.71 -17.58 -3.09
CA LYS A 23 -8.13 -18.69 -2.32
C LYS A 23 -6.69 -18.42 -1.92
N ALA A 24 -5.88 -17.86 -2.82
CA ALA A 24 -4.51 -17.47 -2.51
C ALA A 24 -4.44 -16.37 -1.43
N LEU A 25 -5.32 -15.36 -1.52
CA LEU A 25 -5.44 -14.29 -0.54
C LEU A 25 -5.84 -14.85 0.83
N ASP A 26 -6.82 -15.74 0.89
CA ASP A 26 -7.27 -16.36 2.14
C ASP A 26 -6.17 -17.21 2.78
N GLN A 27 -5.45 -18.01 1.99
CA GLN A 27 -4.31 -18.79 2.46
C GLN A 27 -3.19 -17.91 3.01
N TYR A 28 -2.88 -16.81 2.32
CA TYR A 28 -1.90 -15.84 2.78
C TYR A 28 -2.33 -15.23 4.12
N CYS A 29 -3.57 -14.73 4.21
CA CYS A 29 -4.09 -14.11 5.44
C CYS A 29 -4.05 -15.10 6.61
N LYS A 30 -4.40 -16.37 6.38
CA LYS A 30 -4.35 -17.42 7.39
C LYS A 30 -2.92 -17.73 7.83
N LYS A 31 -1.99 -17.84 6.89
CA LYS A 31 -0.58 -18.18 7.16
C LYS A 31 0.13 -17.08 7.97
N TYR A 32 -0.12 -15.82 7.65
CA TYR A 32 0.56 -14.67 8.27
C TYR A 32 -0.29 -13.97 9.35
N ARG A 33 -1.43 -14.56 9.72
CA ARG A 33 -2.34 -14.03 10.77
C ARG A 33 -2.76 -12.58 10.51
N VAL A 34 -3.17 -12.31 9.27
CA VAL A 34 -3.64 -10.99 8.87
C VAL A 34 -5.07 -10.80 9.38
N ASP A 35 -5.23 -10.04 10.47
CA ASP A 35 -6.53 -9.79 11.08
C ASP A 35 -7.39 -8.79 10.29
N ASN A 36 -6.76 -7.82 9.62
CA ASN A 36 -7.45 -6.79 8.86
C ASN A 36 -6.95 -6.72 7.41
N ARG A 37 -7.67 -7.42 6.52
CA ARG A 37 -7.36 -7.48 5.08
C ARG A 37 -7.32 -6.09 4.42
N SER A 38 -8.26 -5.21 4.80
CA SER A 38 -8.33 -3.86 4.25
C SER A 38 -7.16 -2.98 4.70
N HIS A 39 -6.65 -3.21 5.92
CA HIS A 39 -5.44 -2.54 6.40
C HIS A 39 -4.22 -3.01 5.62
N TRP A 40 -4.02 -4.32 5.58
CA TRP A 40 -2.88 -4.95 4.91
C TRP A 40 -2.83 -4.59 3.42
N LEU A 41 -3.95 -4.71 2.71
CA LEU A 41 -4.01 -4.39 1.28
C LEU A 41 -3.67 -2.92 1.02
N ARG A 42 -4.14 -2.02 1.87
CA ARG A 42 -3.85 -0.59 1.76
C ARG A 42 -2.38 -0.30 2.01
N GLU A 43 -1.78 -0.88 3.05
CA GLU A 43 -0.35 -0.71 3.32
C GLU A 43 0.48 -1.19 2.14
N LEU A 44 0.18 -2.38 1.61
CA LEU A 44 0.89 -2.95 0.47
C LEU A 44 0.78 -2.05 -0.76
N MET A 45 -0.44 -1.65 -1.13
CA MET A 45 -0.66 -0.76 -2.27
C MET A 45 0.02 0.60 -2.11
N MET A 46 -0.14 1.25 -0.95
CA MET A 46 0.43 2.57 -0.72
C MET A 46 1.95 2.53 -0.70
N THR A 47 2.54 1.47 -0.12
CA THR A 47 4.00 1.29 -0.12
C THR A 47 4.52 1.19 -1.54
N GLU A 48 3.88 0.39 -2.40
CA GLU A 48 4.30 0.23 -3.79
C GLU A 48 4.12 1.51 -4.61
N ILE A 49 3.01 2.24 -4.43
CA ILE A 49 2.75 3.51 -5.11
C ILE A 49 3.80 4.56 -4.73
N ILE A 50 4.05 4.72 -3.42
CA ILE A 50 5.02 5.71 -2.92
C ILE A 50 6.42 5.36 -3.42
N LYS A 51 6.83 4.08 -3.29
CA LYS A 51 8.12 3.61 -3.77
C LYS A 51 8.30 3.86 -5.27
N ARG A 52 7.26 3.62 -6.08
CA ARG A 52 7.30 3.91 -7.51
C ARG A 52 7.47 5.41 -7.78
N PHE A 53 6.71 6.26 -7.09
CA PHE A 53 6.86 7.70 -7.23
C PHE A 53 8.21 8.23 -6.78
N GLU A 54 8.82 7.64 -5.76
CA GLU A 54 10.20 7.98 -5.35
C GLU A 54 11.22 7.60 -6.43
N LEU A 55 11.05 6.46 -7.09
CA LEU A 55 11.92 6.03 -8.18
C LEU A 55 11.76 6.88 -9.45
N ASP A 56 10.54 7.33 -9.73
CA ASP A 56 10.21 8.13 -10.90
C ASP A 56 10.42 9.65 -10.65
N ALA A 57 10.71 10.04 -9.39
CA ALA A 57 10.97 11.43 -9.06
C ALA A 57 12.30 11.87 -9.71
N PRO A 58 12.32 13.03 -10.40
CA PRO A 58 13.57 13.57 -10.90
C PRO A 58 14.51 13.79 -9.72
N MET A 59 15.73 13.24 -9.81
CA MET A 59 16.74 13.52 -8.81
C MET A 59 17.02 15.02 -8.79
N LEU A 60 17.12 15.59 -7.58
CA LEU A 60 17.35 17.03 -7.37
C LEU A 60 18.64 17.52 -8.03
N PHE A 61 19.58 16.60 -8.25
CA PHE A 61 20.86 16.82 -8.91
C PHE A 61 21.06 15.74 -9.97
N SER A 62 21.65 16.10 -11.11
CA SER A 62 22.14 15.11 -12.07
C SER A 62 23.33 14.35 -11.52
N GLU A 63 23.63 13.18 -12.09
CA GLU A 63 24.80 12.38 -11.70
C GLU A 63 26.12 13.15 -11.92
N GLU A 64 26.14 14.11 -12.85
CA GLU A 64 27.26 15.04 -13.02
C GLU A 64 27.33 16.12 -11.94
N GLU A 65 26.21 16.58 -11.39
CA GLU A 65 26.16 17.59 -10.32
C GLU A 65 26.52 17.02 -8.94
N MET A 66 26.38 15.71 -8.74
CA MET A 66 26.75 15.02 -7.49
C MET A 66 28.22 14.57 -7.43
N ARG A 67 28.99 14.78 -8.50
CA ARG A 67 30.35 14.26 -8.67
C ARG A 67 31.46 15.25 -8.35
#